data_AF-A0A7C4JQU5-F1
#
_entry.id   AF-A0A7C4JQU5-F1
#
_cell.length_a   1.000
_cell.length_b   1.000
_cell.length_c   1.000
_cell.angle_alpha   90.00
_cell.angle_beta   90.00
_cell.angle_gamma   90.00
#
_symmetry.space_group_name_H-M   'P 1'
#
loop_
_entity.id
_entity.type
_entity.pdbx_description
1 polymer ?
#
loop_
_entity_poly.entity_id
_entity_poly.type
_entity_poly.pdbx_seq_one_letter_code
_entity_poly.pdbx_strand_id
1 'polypeptide(L)'
;MRVAIHVTHEALYKIGGIGEVINQLCTSPSYLSFFDKTLLYGPLFEYIGSPSTRLGKDGTVFFSSKDHYDTKNFNQLFKFLLEKYNIDYSLWRKKNC
;
A
#
# COMPACT_ATOMS: atom_id res chain seq x y z
N MET A 1 8.71 -19.44 2.64
CA MET A 1 8.29 -18.02 2.64
C MET A 1 6.80 -17.96 2.93
N ARG A 2 6.40 -17.32 4.03
CA ARG A 2 5.01 -17.10 4.47
C ARG A 2 4.64 -15.65 4.19
N VAL A 3 3.65 -15.45 3.33
CA VAL A 3 3.16 -14.11 2.96
C VAL A 3 1.74 -13.94 3.45
N ALA A 4 1.49 -12.87 4.20
CA ALA A 4 0.15 -12.45 4.56
C ALA A 4 -0.35 -11.41 3.55
N ILE A 5 -1.61 -11.54 3.13
CA ILE A 5 -2.26 -10.58 2.24
C ILE A 5 -3.55 -10.13 2.92
N HIS A 6 -3.63 -8.85 3.27
CA HIS A 6 -4.83 -8.24 3.82
C HIS A 6 -5.47 -7.35 2.75
N VAL A 7 -6.71 -7.69 2.37
CA VAL A 7 -7.48 -6.92 1.40
C VAL A 7 -8.61 -6.22 2.13
N THR A 8 -8.55 -4.89 2.22
CA THR A 8 -9.58 -4.11 2.92
C THR A 8 -9.60 -2.66 2.45
N HIS A 9 -10.76 -2.01 2.60
CA HIS A 9 -10.91 -0.57 2.41
C HIS A 9 -10.13 0.26 3.45
N GLU A 10 -9.76 -0.34 4.58
CA GLU A 10 -8.95 0.31 5.62
C GLU A 10 -7.43 0.05 5.49
N ALA A 11 -6.97 -0.47 4.35
CA ALA A 11 -5.57 -0.85 4.15
C ALA A 11 -4.61 0.36 4.23
N LEU A 12 -5.11 1.53 3.83
CA LEU A 12 -4.35 2.77 3.79
C LEU A 12 -4.72 3.72 4.92
N TYR A 13 -6.02 3.89 5.16
CA TYR A 13 -6.56 4.79 6.16
C TYR A 13 -7.35 3.99 7.19
N LYS A 14 -7.04 4.21 8.47
CA LYS A 14 -7.86 3.71 9.58
C LYS A 14 -9.12 4.55 9.65
N ILE A 15 -10.26 3.92 9.37
CA ILE A 15 -11.61 4.53 9.46
C ILE A 15 -12.30 4.00 10.72
N GLY A 16 -12.05 2.74 11.08
CA GLY A 16 -12.66 2.04 12.20
C GLY A 16 -11.75 0.95 12.77
N GLY A 17 -12.37 -0.15 13.19
CA GLY A 17 -11.67 -1.22 13.92
C GLY A 17 -10.71 -2.03 13.06
N ILE A 18 -10.96 -2.17 11.75
CA ILE A 18 -10.11 -3.01 10.88
C ILE A 18 -8.73 -2.38 10.72
N GLY A 19 -8.67 -1.06 10.51
CA GLY A 19 -7.41 -0.32 10.44
C GLY A 19 -6.61 -0.42 11.75
N GLU A 20 -7.30 -0.44 12.90
CA GLU A 20 -6.64 -0.69 14.19
C GLU A 20 -6.04 -2.10 14.27
N VAL A 21 -6.79 -3.13 13.88
CA VAL A 21 -6.27 -4.51 13.87
C VAL A 21 -5.05 -4.63 12.96
N ILE A 22 -5.10 -4.08 11.74
CA ILE A 22 -3.95 -4.12 10.81
C ILE A 22 -2.72 -3.42 11.42
N ASN A 23 -2.91 -2.26 12.04
CA ASN A 23 -1.82 -1.57 12.71
C ASN A 23 -1.19 -2.43 13.82
N GLN A 24 -2.00 -3.12 14.62
CA GLN A 24 -1.52 -4.01 15.67
C GLN A 24 -0.87 -5.29 15.13
N LEU A 25 -1.32 -5.82 13.99
CA LEU A 25 -0.63 -6.94 13.33
C LEU A 25 0.77 -6.51 12.88
N CYS A 26 0.91 -5.33 12.27
CA CYS A 26 2.20 -4.77 11.85
C CYS A 26 3.15 -4.45 13.02
N THR A 27 2.69 -4.44 14.27
CA THR A 27 3.54 -4.20 15.45
C THR A 27 3.67 -5.43 16.37
N SER A 28 2.88 -6.48 16.12
CA SER A 28 2.86 -7.69 16.94
C SER A 28 4.08 -8.58 16.68
N PRO A 29 4.93 -8.87 17.68
CA PRO A 29 6.11 -9.71 17.50
C PRO A 29 5.79 -11.14 17.04
N SER A 30 4.69 -11.72 17.51
CA SER A 30 4.26 -13.06 17.09
C SER A 30 3.83 -13.09 15.63
N TYR A 31 3.20 -12.01 15.14
CA TYR A 31 2.82 -11.91 13.74
C TYR A 31 4.04 -11.70 12.83
N LEU A 32 4.92 -10.76 13.20
CA LEU A 32 6.13 -10.43 12.45
C LEU A 32 7.15 -11.58 12.42
N SER A 33 7.20 -12.42 13.46
CA SER A 33 8.05 -13.64 13.46
C SER A 33 7.44 -14.80 12.66
N PHE A 34 6.13 -14.77 12.41
CA PHE A 34 5.45 -15.80 11.62
C PHE A 34 5.42 -15.47 10.13
N PHE A 35 5.17 -14.23 9.72
CA PHE A 35 5.11 -13.87 8.30
C PHE A 35 6.39 -13.16 7.84
N ASP A 36 6.95 -13.63 6.72
CA ASP A 36 8.14 -13.03 6.13
C ASP A 36 7.81 -11.72 5.39
N LYS A 37 6.58 -11.59 4.90
CA LYS A 37 6.07 -10.40 4.21
C LYS A 37 4.59 -10.19 4.49
N THR A 38 4.19 -8.92 4.59
CA THR A 38 2.79 -8.51 4.66
C THR A 38 2.48 -7.59 3.49
N LEU A 39 1.43 -7.92 2.73
CA LEU A 39 0.93 -7.10 1.63
C LEU A 39 -0.43 -6.54 2.04
N LEU A 40 -0.59 -5.22 1.93
CA LEU A 40 -1.84 -4.52 2.18
C LEU A 40 -2.41 -4.04 0.84
N TYR A 41 -3.62 -4.48 0.52
CA TYR A 41 -4.33 -4.10 -0.70
C TYR A 41 -5.64 -3.41 -0.35
N GLY A 42 -5.86 -2.25 -0.95
CA GLY A 42 -7.09 -1.51 -0.78
C GLY A 42 -7.22 -0.36 -1.76
N PRO A 43 -8.43 0.19 -1.89
CA PRO A 43 -8.70 1.39 -2.67
C PRO A 43 -7.95 2.61 -2.10
N LEU A 44 -7.47 3.46 -3.00
CA LEU A 44 -7.03 4.81 -2.69
C LEU A 44 -8.23 5.75 -2.88
N PHE A 45 -8.94 6.07 -1.79
CA PHE A 45 -10.17 6.88 -1.87
C PHE A 45 -9.91 8.35 -2.16
N GLU A 46 -8.88 8.92 -1.55
CA GLU A 46 -8.63 10.35 -1.59
C GLU A 46 -7.22 10.65 -2.09
N TYR A 47 -7.13 11.66 -2.95
CA TYR A 47 -5.87 12.16 -3.51
C TYR A 47 -5.38 13.40 -2.76
N ILE A 48 -5.56 13.42 -1.43
CA ILE A 48 -5.19 14.59 -0.62
C ILE A 48 -3.66 14.62 -0.46
N GLY A 49 -3.07 15.79 -0.72
CA GLY A 49 -1.64 16.02 -0.60
C GLY A 49 -0.81 15.52 -1.79
N SER A 50 0.50 15.76 -1.71
CA SER A 50 1.45 15.32 -2.74
C SER A 50 1.61 13.80 -2.70
N PRO A 51 1.99 13.16 -3.82
CA PRO A 51 2.18 11.70 -3.89
C PRO A 51 3.18 11.21 -2.85
N SER A 52 4.22 12.01 -2.57
CA SER A 52 5.26 11.70 -1.58
C SER A 52 4.81 11.82 -0.13
N THR A 53 3.70 12.49 0.18
CA THR A 53 3.24 12.76 1.55
C THR A 53 1.89 12.12 1.89
N ARG A 54 1.12 11.71 0.89
CA ARG A 54 -0.25 11.18 1.02
C ARG A 54 -0.38 9.98 1.96
N LEU A 55 0.68 9.19 2.10
CA LEU A 55 0.70 7.98 2.93
C LEU A 55 1.18 8.22 4.36
N GLY A 56 1.36 9.48 4.75
CA GLY A 56 1.90 9.86 6.04
C GLY A 56 3.42 9.68 6.13
N LYS A 57 3.97 10.03 7.31
CA LYS A 57 5.42 10.14 7.54
C LYS A 57 6.16 8.79 7.45
N ASP A 58 5.45 7.68 7.63
CA ASP A 58 6.03 6.34 7.68
C ASP A 58 5.87 5.55 6.36
N GLY A 59 5.23 6.16 5.36
CA GLY A 59 5.00 5.58 4.05
C GLY A 59 6.00 6.09 3.00
N THR A 60 6.60 5.19 2.23
CA THR A 60 7.36 5.55 1.02
C THR A 60 6.55 5.13 -0.20
N VAL A 61 6.23 6.10 -1.06
CA VAL A 61 5.59 5.83 -2.37
C VAL A 61 6.66 5.55 -3.40
N PHE A 62 6.47 4.49 -4.19
CA PHE A 62 7.37 4.11 -5.27
C PHE A 62 6.79 4.41 -6.64
N PHE A 63 5.47 4.31 -6.76
CA PHE A 63 4.75 4.48 -8.01
C PHE A 63 3.33 5.00 -7.74
N SER A 64 2.85 5.91 -8.58
CA SER A 64 1.44 6.31 -8.69
C SER A 64 1.13 6.66 -10.13
N SER A 65 0.24 5.89 -10.78
CA SER A 65 -0.15 6.12 -12.18
C SER A 65 -0.80 7.49 -12.34
N LYS A 66 -1.75 7.82 -11.46
CA LYS A 66 -2.53 9.06 -11.52
C LYS A 66 -1.68 10.30 -11.31
N ASP A 67 -0.69 10.22 -10.43
CA ASP A 67 0.18 11.35 -10.12
C ASP A 67 1.42 11.42 -11.03
N HIS A 68 1.52 10.54 -12.04
CA HIS A 68 2.70 10.38 -12.91
C HIS A 68 4.02 10.26 -12.12
N TYR A 69 3.95 9.64 -10.94
CA TYR A 69 5.08 9.51 -10.03
C TYR A 69 5.68 8.13 -10.16
N ASP A 70 6.96 8.06 -10.52
CA ASP A 70 7.65 6.79 -10.70
C ASP A 70 9.13 6.91 -10.30
N THR A 71 9.50 6.18 -9.26
CA THR A 71 10.88 6.22 -8.71
C THR A 71 11.83 5.24 -9.38
N LYS A 72 11.33 4.19 -10.04
CA LYS A 72 12.16 3.10 -10.59
C LYS A 72 11.63 2.52 -11.91
N ASN A 73 10.92 3.34 -12.69
CA ASN A 73 10.35 2.95 -13.98
C ASN A 73 9.34 1.78 -13.88
N PHE A 74 8.60 1.70 -12.77
CA PHE A 74 7.52 0.73 -12.55
C PHE A 74 6.40 0.85 -13.59
N ASN A 75 6.27 2.00 -14.24
CA ASN A 75 5.33 2.21 -15.33
C ASN A 75 5.52 1.15 -16.44
N GLN A 76 6.77 0.77 -16.78
CA GLN A 76 7.00 -0.28 -17.78
C GLN A 76 6.38 -1.63 -17.40
N LEU A 77 6.36 -1.95 -16.11
CA LEU A 77 5.78 -3.20 -15.61
C LEU A 77 4.25 -3.14 -15.55
N PHE A 78 3.70 -2.01 -15.10
CA PHE A 78 2.27 -1.88 -14.82
C PHE A 78 1.46 -1.34 -15.99
N LYS A 79 2.06 -0.73 -17.02
CA LYS A 79 1.36 -0.14 -18.17
C LYS A 79 0.30 -1.07 -18.76
N PHE A 80 0.65 -2.33 -18.99
CA PHE A 80 -0.30 -3.32 -19.50
C PHE A 80 -1.52 -3.51 -18.59
N LEU A 81 -1.34 -3.53 -17.27
CA LEU A 81 -2.45 -3.67 -16.32
C LEU A 81 -3.34 -2.42 -16.31
N LEU A 82 -2.71 -1.23 -16.32
CA LEU A 82 -3.42 0.05 -16.35
C LEU A 82 -4.31 0.14 -17.61
N GLU A 83 -3.75 -0.15 -18.78
CA GLU A 83 -4.45 -0.07 -20.07
C GLU A 83 -5.51 -1.17 -20.23
N LYS A 84 -5.19 -2.42 -19.85
CA LYS A 84 -6.10 -3.56 -20.04
C LYS A 84 -7.33 -3.47 -19.14
N TYR A 85 -7.16 -3.05 -17.89
CA TYR A 85 -8.23 -3.06 -16.89
C TYR A 85 -8.80 -1.67 -16.60
N ASN A 86 -8.25 -0.62 -17.21
CA ASN A 86 -8.64 0.78 -17.01
C ASN A 86 -8.66 1.15 -15.51
N ILE A 87 -7.57 0.83 -14.80
CA ILE A 87 -7.40 1.09 -13.37
C ILE A 87 -6.23 2.03 -13.13
N ASP A 88 -6.30 2.77 -12.03
CA ASP A 88 -5.15 3.45 -11.45
C ASP A 88 -4.48 2.58 -10.38
N TYR A 89 -3.16 2.69 -10.25
CA TYR A 89 -2.37 1.90 -9.31
C TYR A 89 -1.36 2.77 -8.56
N SER A 90 -1.23 2.53 -7.25
CA SER A 90 -0.23 3.15 -6.40
C SER A 90 0.49 2.07 -5.59
N LEU A 91 1.83 2.10 -5.61
CA LEU A 91 2.69 1.18 -4.88
C LEU A 91 3.46 1.90 -3.78
N TRP A 92 3.50 1.30 -2.60
CA TRP A 92 4.13 1.89 -1.43
C TRP A 92 4.60 0.84 -0.43
N ARG A 93 5.37 1.29 0.57
CA ARG A 93 5.82 0.48 1.72
C ARG A 93 5.69 1.26 3.01
N LYS A 94 5.37 0.58 4.10
CA LYS A 94 5.07 1.17 5.41
C LYS A 94 6.06 0.74 6.49
N LYS A 95 7.32 1.16 6.51
CA LYS A 95 8.35 0.88 7.56
C LYS A 95 8.18 -0.30 8.57
N ASN A 96 7.11 -0.33 9.37
CA ASN A 96 6.68 -1.41 10.27
C ASN A 96 5.86 -2.54 9.60
N CYS A 97 5.62 -2.45 8.29
CA CYS A 97 5.03 -3.43 7.37
C CYS A 97 5.71 -3.21 5.98
#